data_AF-A0A4Y5G2V7-F1
#
_entry.id   AF-A0A4Y5G2V7-F1
#
_cell.length_a   1.000
_cell.length_b   1.000
_cell.length_c   1.000
_cell.angle_alpha   90.00
_cell.angle_beta   90.00
_cell.angle_gamma   90.00
#
_symmetry.space_group_name_H-M   'P 1'
#
loop_
_entity.id
_entity.type
_entity.pdbx_description
1 polymer ?
#
loop_
_entity_poly.entity_id
_entity_poly.type
_entity_poly.pdbx_seq_one_letter_code
_entity_poly.pdbx_strand_id
1 'polypeptide(L)'
;LCGACAAVCPNDRIEFKEDGPALKEECPRNGQGACKDVCQRVVTFASKIGPNIFGFKAKPPALLGQYETLVAARATDPAVLEAGQDGGAVTALLSYCMDNGLIDGVIATGDAGKPSSCVVRSKEELLDSAGSKYSAIPVLSAIKDAGDIANAAVVGLPCHVYGVRKTQFFPGMMSHGFEVGENGEKIKVPNIAYVIGLFCTENFNYDKLGTFMQEKGVDISEVTKAAIHLDELVVTTDSGEHGFDLSDLWTAGCVQDGCVICRDAVSKLSDISAGFMGSGKGWTTLMGRTQKGVELIKAAEEAGYIETKPDIDLHRIEEFAGLKMQRFKWELQRRLDEGKKVKFYWASDYPGVMGETKGTFFVKVKTNAGLIGADPLAKAAELAKKYGDGTLEMTSRQCVEIQGVPGTNVDTLMSEIYASGLATIGMGYVSSCVGMDYCTEGLVETKKLSGELTMAFAQRLTPHKMKIGIAGCANDCVRAKRHDVGLIGQVRPEIDTEKCNGCGRCAELCRVDAISIVLGKAVIDKDKCVSCGWCI
;
A
#
# COMPACT_ATOMS: atom_id res chain seq x y z
N LEU A 1 -2.42 15.28 11.83
CA LEU A 1 -1.04 14.78 11.57
C LEU A 1 -1.04 13.26 11.78
N CYS A 2 -0.10 12.44 11.27
CA CYS A 2 -0.19 10.97 11.50
C CYS A 2 0.82 10.39 12.50
N GLY A 3 1.96 11.02 12.73
CA GLY A 3 2.96 10.50 13.67
C GLY A 3 3.98 9.52 13.12
N ALA A 4 3.78 8.94 11.92
CA ALA A 4 4.66 7.86 11.41
C ALA A 4 6.14 8.27 11.32
N CYS A 5 6.42 9.50 10.90
CA CYS A 5 7.80 10.01 10.82
C CYS A 5 8.47 10.08 12.19
N ALA A 6 7.75 10.52 13.22
CA ALA A 6 8.25 10.48 14.58
C ALA A 6 8.47 9.02 15.02
N ALA A 7 7.51 8.13 14.79
CA ALA A 7 7.56 6.71 15.16
C ALA A 7 8.82 5.98 14.69
N VAL A 8 9.42 6.39 13.56
CA VAL A 8 10.61 5.76 12.96
C VAL A 8 11.89 6.59 13.10
N CYS A 9 11.86 7.71 13.82
CA CYS A 9 13.04 8.56 14.05
C CYS A 9 13.80 8.14 15.32
N PRO A 10 14.99 7.50 15.20
CA PRO A 10 15.66 6.86 16.33
C PRO A 10 16.29 7.83 17.33
N ASN A 11 16.44 9.10 16.93
CA ASN A 11 17.01 10.15 17.77
C ASN A 11 15.94 11.09 18.35
N ASP A 12 14.65 10.73 18.25
CA ASP A 12 13.52 11.51 18.76
C ASP A 12 13.47 13.01 18.33
N ARG A 13 13.94 13.31 17.12
CA ARG A 13 14.08 14.70 16.63
C ARG A 13 12.81 15.33 16.11
N ILE A 14 11.71 14.59 16.00
CA ILE A 14 10.48 15.07 15.36
C ILE A 14 9.43 15.32 16.44
N GLU A 15 9.00 16.57 16.52
CA GLU A 15 7.80 16.98 17.25
C GLU A 15 6.68 17.36 16.28
N PHE A 16 5.47 17.54 16.79
CA PHE A 16 4.33 18.00 16.00
C PHE A 16 3.81 19.31 16.60
N LYS A 17 3.87 20.36 15.79
CA LYS A 17 3.28 21.66 16.05
C LYS A 17 1.92 21.75 15.34
N GLU A 18 1.24 22.87 15.53
CA GLU A 18 -0.07 23.16 14.94
C GLU A 18 -0.11 22.97 13.41
N ASP A 19 0.96 23.38 12.72
CA ASP A 19 1.08 23.41 11.27
C ASP A 19 1.71 22.15 10.67
N GLY A 20 2.32 21.28 11.47
CA GLY A 20 3.08 20.17 10.91
C GLY A 20 4.08 19.49 11.83
N PRO A 21 4.78 18.47 11.30
CA PRO A 21 5.99 17.97 11.94
C PRO A 21 7.09 19.05 11.90
N ALA A 22 7.75 19.27 13.03
CA ALA A 22 8.91 20.14 13.16
C ALA A 22 10.10 19.36 13.74
N LEU A 23 11.30 19.87 13.50
CA LEU A 23 12.52 19.32 14.10
C LEU A 23 12.78 20.00 15.44
N LYS A 24 12.94 19.21 16.51
CA LYS A 24 13.40 19.66 17.83
C LYS A 24 14.85 20.15 17.79
N GLU A 25 15.67 19.47 16.98
CA GLU A 25 17.09 19.71 16.80
C GLU A 25 17.52 19.34 15.38
N GLU A 26 18.73 19.75 14.98
CA GLU A 26 19.23 19.50 13.63
C GLU A 26 19.36 18.00 13.32
N CYS A 27 18.88 17.60 12.14
CA CYS A 27 19.01 16.24 11.65
C CYS A 27 20.25 16.14 10.75
N PRO A 28 21.28 15.32 11.06
CA PRO A 28 22.50 15.17 10.28
C PRO A 28 22.23 14.54 8.91
N ARG A 29 21.06 13.91 8.75
CA ARG A 29 20.59 13.36 7.47
C ARG A 29 19.77 14.35 6.67
N ASN A 30 19.56 15.58 7.17
CA ASN A 30 18.81 16.65 6.51
C ASN A 30 17.45 16.17 5.93
N GLY A 31 16.69 15.41 6.74
CA GLY A 31 15.38 14.89 6.35
C GLY A 31 15.38 13.78 5.29
N GLN A 32 16.54 13.20 4.96
CA GLN A 32 16.66 12.06 4.03
C GLN A 32 16.59 10.69 4.74
N GLY A 33 16.14 10.65 5.99
CA GLY A 33 15.96 9.42 6.74
C GLY A 33 14.65 8.68 6.44
N ALA A 34 14.43 7.58 7.15
CA ALA A 34 13.20 6.76 7.13
C ALA A 34 11.92 7.57 7.31
N CYS A 35 12.01 8.68 8.06
CA CYS A 35 10.90 9.60 8.30
C CYS A 35 10.23 10.11 7.01
N LYS A 36 11.02 10.36 5.96
CA LYS A 36 10.54 10.75 4.62
C LYS A 36 9.84 9.59 3.93
N ASP A 37 10.42 8.40 4.02
CA ASP A 37 9.92 7.20 3.36
C ASP A 37 8.62 6.69 3.94
N VAL A 38 8.35 6.90 5.24
CA VAL A 38 7.05 6.55 5.86
C VAL A 38 5.99 7.63 5.70
N CYS A 39 6.36 8.85 5.30
CA CYS A 39 5.40 9.95 5.12
C CYS A 39 4.48 9.70 3.92
N GLN A 40 3.20 9.45 4.16
CA GLN A 40 2.21 9.20 3.10
C GLN A 40 1.95 10.42 2.19
N ARG A 41 2.31 11.62 2.64
CA ARG A 41 2.23 12.87 1.84
C ARG A 41 3.40 13.08 0.90
N VAL A 42 4.47 12.31 1.06
CA VAL A 42 5.54 12.22 0.06
C VAL A 42 5.11 11.26 -1.04
N VAL A 43 4.74 10.04 -0.65
CA VAL A 43 4.22 8.97 -1.51
C VAL A 43 3.38 8.01 -0.65
N THR A 44 2.30 7.47 -1.17
CA THR A 44 1.46 6.49 -0.47
C THR A 44 1.94 5.05 -0.63
N PHE A 45 2.46 4.69 -1.82
CA PHE A 45 2.85 3.33 -2.21
C PHE A 45 1.73 2.28 -2.05
N ALA A 46 0.45 2.65 -2.21
CA ALA A 46 -0.64 1.68 -2.09
C ALA A 46 -0.50 0.50 -3.07
N SER A 47 0.06 0.74 -4.27
CA SER A 47 0.32 -0.31 -5.27
C SER A 47 1.34 -1.36 -4.84
N LYS A 48 2.20 -1.06 -3.85
CA LYS A 48 3.16 -1.99 -3.27
C LYS A 48 2.61 -2.60 -1.99
N ILE A 49 1.95 -1.82 -1.16
CA ILE A 49 1.38 -2.28 0.12
C ILE A 49 0.22 -3.25 -0.13
N GLY A 50 -0.74 -2.86 -0.97
CA GLY A 50 -1.97 -3.59 -1.24
C GLY A 50 -1.75 -5.06 -1.59
N PRO A 51 -0.92 -5.41 -2.60
CA PRO A 51 -0.65 -6.81 -2.95
C PRO A 51 -0.04 -7.65 -1.83
N ASN A 52 0.67 -7.04 -0.88
CA ASN A 52 1.29 -7.75 0.24
C ASN A 52 0.34 -7.95 1.43
N ILE A 53 -0.79 -7.21 1.49
CA ILE A 53 -1.84 -7.40 2.51
C ILE A 53 -3.10 -8.11 1.97
N PHE A 54 -3.40 -7.97 0.67
CA PHE A 54 -4.57 -8.55 0.01
C PHE A 54 -4.24 -9.70 -0.95
N GLY A 55 -2.96 -9.97 -1.21
CA GLY A 55 -2.54 -10.89 -2.26
C GLY A 55 -2.92 -10.40 -3.66
N PHE A 56 -3.13 -11.33 -4.60
CA PHE A 56 -3.54 -11.02 -5.97
C PHE A 56 -4.98 -10.47 -6.10
N LYS A 57 -5.71 -10.30 -4.99
CA LYS A 57 -7.01 -9.65 -4.96
C LYS A 57 -6.92 -8.11 -4.95
N ALA A 58 -5.72 -7.55 -4.82
CA ALA A 58 -5.53 -6.11 -4.84
C ALA A 58 -6.05 -5.50 -6.16
N LYS A 59 -7.10 -4.68 -6.06
CA LYS A 59 -7.68 -3.94 -7.18
C LYS A 59 -6.93 -2.63 -7.42
N PRO A 60 -6.99 -2.07 -8.65
CA PRO A 60 -6.62 -0.68 -8.88
C PRO A 60 -7.30 0.27 -7.87
N PRO A 61 -6.74 1.47 -7.64
CA PRO A 61 -7.34 2.47 -6.79
C PRO A 61 -8.83 2.70 -7.12
N ALA A 62 -9.69 2.34 -6.17
CA ALA A 62 -11.14 2.47 -6.25
C ALA A 62 -11.67 3.29 -5.07
N LEU A 63 -12.92 3.72 -5.16
CA LEU A 63 -13.53 4.57 -4.15
C LEU A 63 -13.55 3.91 -2.76
N LEU A 64 -13.92 2.63 -2.70
CA LEU A 64 -13.98 1.86 -1.46
C LEU A 64 -12.76 0.97 -1.18
N GLY A 65 -11.86 0.82 -2.17
CA GLY A 65 -10.72 -0.11 -2.11
C GLY A 65 -11.15 -1.58 -2.18
N GLN A 66 -10.23 -2.48 -1.84
CA GLN A 66 -10.51 -3.92 -1.76
C GLN A 66 -11.13 -4.27 -0.41
N TYR A 67 -12.17 -5.10 -0.42
CA TYR A 67 -12.77 -5.72 0.76
C TYR A 67 -13.37 -7.08 0.43
N GLU A 68 -13.53 -7.93 1.43
CA GLU A 68 -14.04 -9.30 1.30
C GLU A 68 -15.42 -9.47 1.96
N THR A 69 -15.68 -8.73 3.05
CA THR A 69 -16.96 -8.76 3.75
C THR A 69 -17.37 -7.35 4.18
N LEU A 70 -18.68 -7.15 4.30
CA LEU A 70 -19.30 -5.92 4.74
C LEU A 70 -20.52 -6.26 5.59
N VAL A 71 -20.51 -5.87 6.86
CA VAL A 71 -21.57 -6.18 7.83
C VAL A 71 -21.84 -4.97 8.72
N ALA A 72 -23.06 -4.83 9.21
CA ALA A 72 -23.33 -3.97 10.36
C ALA A 72 -23.07 -4.78 11.62
N ALA A 73 -22.30 -4.23 12.56
CA ALA A 73 -21.98 -4.88 13.82
C ALA A 73 -22.26 -3.99 15.03
N ARG A 74 -22.56 -4.62 16.16
CA ARG A 74 -22.78 -3.96 17.45
C ARG A 74 -22.20 -4.80 18.58
N ALA A 75 -21.61 -4.15 19.59
CA ALA A 75 -21.14 -4.78 20.81
C ALA A 75 -22.31 -5.35 21.61
N THR A 76 -22.12 -6.53 22.18
CA THR A 76 -23.10 -7.19 23.05
C THR A 76 -22.95 -6.78 24.51
N ASP A 77 -21.74 -6.39 24.93
CA ASP A 77 -21.46 -5.86 26.25
C ASP A 77 -22.04 -4.43 26.39
N PRO A 78 -22.96 -4.20 27.34
CA PRO A 78 -23.57 -2.88 27.55
C PRO A 78 -22.56 -1.76 27.85
N ALA A 79 -21.48 -2.04 28.59
CA ALA A 79 -20.48 -1.03 28.92
C ALA A 79 -19.68 -0.61 27.67
N VAL A 80 -19.34 -1.58 26.82
CA VAL A 80 -18.67 -1.32 25.53
C VAL A 80 -19.60 -0.57 24.58
N LEU A 81 -20.89 -0.93 24.57
CA LEU A 81 -21.89 -0.28 23.73
C LEU A 81 -22.10 1.18 24.14
N GLU A 82 -22.16 1.47 25.44
CA GLU A 82 -22.31 2.82 25.98
C GLU A 82 -21.09 3.70 25.72
N ALA A 83 -19.89 3.17 25.91
CA ALA A 83 -18.62 3.87 25.65
C ALA A 83 -18.37 4.10 24.14
N GLY A 84 -18.96 3.27 23.28
CA GLY A 84 -18.80 3.35 21.83
C GLY A 84 -19.42 4.61 21.21
N GLN A 85 -18.83 5.07 20.09
CA GLN A 85 -19.43 6.15 19.30
C GLN A 85 -20.73 5.72 18.61
N ASP A 86 -20.66 4.56 17.94
CA ASP A 86 -21.74 4.01 17.12
C ASP A 86 -22.29 2.74 17.78
N GLY A 87 -21.96 1.56 17.25
CA GLY A 87 -22.31 0.28 17.86
C GLY A 87 -21.23 -0.29 18.78
N GLY A 88 -20.17 0.44 19.13
CA GLY A 88 -19.08 -0.07 19.99
C GLY A 88 -18.25 -1.22 19.38
N ALA A 89 -18.45 -1.54 18.10
CA ALA A 89 -17.88 -2.75 17.49
C ALA A 89 -16.34 -2.76 17.47
N VAL A 90 -15.68 -1.62 17.25
CA VAL A 90 -14.20 -1.55 17.26
C VAL A 90 -13.65 -1.91 18.65
N THR A 91 -14.21 -1.32 19.69
CA THR A 91 -13.83 -1.58 21.08
C THR A 91 -14.09 -3.04 21.43
N ALA A 92 -15.24 -3.61 21.02
CA ALA A 92 -15.55 -5.03 21.24
C ALA A 92 -14.56 -5.99 20.56
N LEU A 93 -14.16 -5.71 19.31
CA LEU A 93 -13.14 -6.50 18.60
C LEU A 93 -11.79 -6.45 19.33
N LEU A 94 -11.40 -5.30 19.86
CA LEU A 94 -10.16 -5.13 20.60
C LEU A 94 -10.21 -5.83 21.97
N SER A 95 -11.35 -5.76 22.67
CA SER A 95 -11.58 -6.52 23.90
C SER A 95 -11.44 -8.02 23.66
N TYR A 96 -12.03 -8.54 22.57
CA TYR A 96 -11.85 -9.94 22.16
C TYR A 96 -10.38 -10.27 21.91
N CYS A 97 -9.65 -9.40 21.20
CA CYS A 97 -8.22 -9.61 20.95
C CYS A 97 -7.39 -9.64 22.23
N MET A 98 -7.68 -8.76 23.21
CA MET A 98 -6.98 -8.73 24.50
C MET A 98 -7.26 -10.00 25.32
N ASP A 99 -8.53 -10.42 25.42
CA ASP A 99 -8.92 -11.61 26.21
C ASP A 99 -8.31 -12.90 25.68
N ASN A 100 -8.10 -12.97 24.37
CA ASN A 100 -7.56 -14.15 23.70
C ASN A 100 -6.03 -14.05 23.48
N GLY A 101 -5.36 -13.04 24.06
CA GLY A 101 -3.91 -12.85 23.92
C GLY A 101 -3.45 -12.63 22.48
N LEU A 102 -4.32 -12.13 21.60
CA LEU A 102 -3.98 -11.82 20.21
C LEU A 102 -3.21 -10.50 20.11
N ILE A 103 -3.38 -9.62 21.10
CA ILE A 103 -2.66 -8.36 21.28
C ILE A 103 -2.38 -8.11 22.76
N ASP A 104 -1.28 -7.41 23.05
CA ASP A 104 -0.89 -6.98 24.40
C ASP A 104 -1.16 -5.47 24.63
N GLY A 105 -1.53 -4.75 23.56
CA GLY A 105 -1.94 -3.36 23.68
C GLY A 105 -2.45 -2.74 22.38
N VAL A 106 -2.97 -1.52 22.48
CA VAL A 106 -3.57 -0.78 21.36
C VAL A 106 -2.96 0.61 21.27
N ILE A 107 -2.50 0.98 20.08
CA ILE A 107 -2.11 2.34 19.75
C ILE A 107 -3.35 3.05 19.20
N ALA A 108 -3.83 4.05 19.92
CA ALA A 108 -5.07 4.75 19.63
C ALA A 108 -5.01 6.23 20.07
N THR A 109 -6.11 6.94 19.87
CA THR A 109 -6.35 8.27 20.46
C THR A 109 -6.87 8.10 21.88
N GLY A 110 -6.30 8.84 22.83
CA GLY A 110 -6.76 8.88 24.22
C GLY A 110 -7.97 9.80 24.44
N ASP A 111 -7.88 10.65 25.45
CA ASP A 111 -8.92 11.54 26.00
C ASP A 111 -9.67 12.43 24.97
N ALA A 112 -10.93 12.77 25.26
CA ALA A 112 -11.77 13.58 24.36
C ALA A 112 -11.53 15.09 24.45
N GLY A 113 -11.36 15.63 25.66
CA GLY A 113 -11.16 17.05 25.91
C GLY A 113 -9.76 17.50 25.51
N LYS A 114 -8.74 16.64 25.66
CA LYS A 114 -7.40 16.86 25.11
C LYS A 114 -6.86 15.60 24.43
N PRO A 115 -7.23 15.36 23.16
CA PRO A 115 -6.77 14.21 22.41
C PRO A 115 -5.24 14.09 22.42
N SER A 116 -4.78 12.89 22.76
CA SER A 116 -3.36 12.55 22.85
C SER A 116 -3.09 11.18 22.25
N SER A 117 -1.84 10.96 21.85
CA SER A 117 -1.43 9.64 21.34
C SER A 117 -1.23 8.71 22.53
N CYS A 118 -1.93 7.59 22.55
CA CYS A 118 -2.00 6.70 23.71
C CYS A 118 -1.59 5.26 23.35
N VAL A 119 -0.97 4.57 24.31
CA VAL A 119 -0.74 3.13 24.30
C VAL A 119 -1.62 2.52 25.39
N VAL A 120 -2.75 1.95 24.98
CA VAL A 120 -3.73 1.28 25.83
C VAL A 120 -3.23 -0.11 26.18
N ARG A 121 -3.13 -0.42 27.47
CA ARG A 121 -2.61 -1.70 28.00
C ARG A 121 -3.66 -2.51 28.76
N SER A 122 -4.81 -1.92 29.05
CA SER A 122 -5.87 -2.58 29.81
C SER A 122 -7.25 -2.35 29.16
N LYS A 123 -8.23 -3.16 29.55
CA LYS A 123 -9.62 -3.00 29.10
C LYS A 123 -10.27 -1.72 29.62
N GLU A 124 -9.91 -1.30 30.82
CA GLU A 124 -10.39 -0.05 31.42
C GLU A 124 -9.90 1.13 30.57
N GLU A 125 -8.59 1.20 30.31
CA GLU A 125 -8.02 2.19 29.40
C GLU A 125 -8.62 2.12 27.97
N LEU A 126 -8.98 0.92 27.52
CA LEU A 126 -9.61 0.72 26.21
C LEU A 126 -11.00 1.36 26.16
N LEU A 127 -11.80 1.18 27.20
CA LEU A 127 -13.11 1.81 27.33
C LEU A 127 -12.98 3.34 27.43
N ASP A 128 -12.03 3.84 28.22
CA ASP A 128 -11.76 5.29 28.35
C ASP A 128 -11.33 5.92 27.01
N SER A 129 -10.62 5.14 26.18
CA SER A 129 -10.20 5.57 24.85
C SER A 129 -11.33 5.53 23.80
N ALA A 130 -12.48 4.92 24.10
CA ALA A 130 -13.58 4.76 23.15
C ALA A 130 -14.29 6.07 22.82
N GLY A 131 -15.04 6.09 21.71
CA GLY A 131 -15.70 7.29 21.20
C GLY A 131 -14.85 8.11 20.23
N SER A 132 -15.51 8.97 19.45
CA SER A 132 -14.84 9.81 18.45
C SER A 132 -14.22 11.05 19.06
N LYS A 133 -12.98 11.34 18.66
CA LYS A 133 -12.23 12.55 19.03
C LYS A 133 -11.89 13.35 17.79
N TYR A 134 -12.50 14.51 17.62
CA TYR A 134 -12.39 15.35 16.42
C TYR A 134 -11.27 16.38 16.54
N SER A 135 -10.06 15.88 16.85
CA SER A 135 -8.82 16.68 16.80
C SER A 135 -7.67 15.91 16.14
N ALA A 136 -6.85 16.60 15.37
CA ALA A 136 -5.83 16.03 14.51
C ALA A 136 -4.51 15.74 15.24
N ILE A 137 -4.42 14.62 15.94
CA ILE A 137 -3.22 14.23 16.71
C ILE A 137 -2.30 13.23 15.99
N PRO A 138 -0.99 13.17 16.31
CA PRO A 138 -0.03 12.28 15.66
C PRO A 138 -0.04 10.84 16.23
N VAL A 139 -1.19 10.14 16.23
CA VAL A 139 -1.41 8.83 16.90
C VAL A 139 -0.23 7.85 16.83
N LEU A 140 0.41 7.71 15.67
CA LEU A 140 1.50 6.75 15.50
C LEU A 140 2.78 7.11 16.28
N SER A 141 2.94 8.32 16.83
CA SER A 141 4.10 8.64 17.66
C SER A 141 4.17 7.77 18.92
N ALA A 142 3.01 7.33 19.43
CA ALA A 142 2.91 6.43 20.58
C ALA A 142 3.54 5.04 20.33
N ILE A 143 3.86 4.69 19.08
CA ILE A 143 4.63 3.47 18.77
C ILE A 143 5.96 3.43 19.53
N LYS A 144 6.59 4.59 19.77
CA LYS A 144 7.84 4.69 20.53
C LYS A 144 7.70 4.25 21.97
N ASP A 145 6.53 4.48 22.53
CA ASP A 145 6.19 4.21 23.93
C ASP A 145 5.60 2.80 24.11
N ALA A 146 5.55 2.02 23.03
CA ALA A 146 5.05 0.65 22.97
C ALA A 146 6.17 -0.39 22.83
N GLY A 147 7.40 -0.05 23.22
CA GLY A 147 8.56 -0.95 23.12
C GLY A 147 8.50 -2.17 24.05
N ASP A 148 7.59 -2.14 25.03
CA ASP A 148 7.24 -3.23 25.95
C ASP A 148 6.19 -4.19 25.40
N ILE A 149 5.46 -3.80 24.34
CA ILE A 149 4.40 -4.60 23.72
C ILE A 149 4.99 -5.51 22.65
N ALA A 150 4.63 -6.81 22.67
CA ALA A 150 5.03 -7.72 21.61
C ALA A 150 4.10 -7.59 20.39
N ASN A 151 2.78 -7.65 20.61
CA ASN A 151 1.74 -7.57 19.59
C ASN A 151 0.81 -6.39 19.86
N ALA A 152 0.81 -5.40 18.98
CA ALA A 152 -0.07 -4.24 19.08
C ALA A 152 -1.19 -4.27 18.03
N ALA A 153 -2.37 -3.78 18.39
CA ALA A 153 -3.33 -3.27 17.41
C ALA A 153 -3.14 -1.76 17.21
N VAL A 154 -3.47 -1.26 16.02
CA VAL A 154 -3.55 0.18 15.75
C VAL A 154 -4.95 0.54 15.33
N VAL A 155 -5.56 1.50 16.04
CA VAL A 155 -6.81 2.14 15.63
C VAL A 155 -6.50 3.53 15.13
N GLY A 156 -6.94 3.86 13.92
CA GLY A 156 -6.69 5.20 13.40
C GLY A 156 -7.44 5.55 12.14
N LEU A 157 -7.34 6.82 11.77
CA LEU A 157 -7.93 7.36 10.55
C LEU A 157 -7.15 6.88 9.32
N PRO A 158 -7.66 7.09 8.08
CA PRO A 158 -6.99 6.61 6.87
C PRO A 158 -5.51 7.04 6.78
N CYS A 159 -5.21 8.28 7.19
CA CYS A 159 -3.84 8.79 7.21
C CYS A 159 -2.90 8.03 8.17
N HIS A 160 -3.42 7.51 9.28
CA HIS A 160 -2.70 6.67 10.23
C HIS A 160 -2.52 5.27 9.64
N VAL A 161 -3.54 4.72 8.98
CA VAL A 161 -3.45 3.42 8.28
C VAL A 161 -2.33 3.43 7.23
N TYR A 162 -2.26 4.45 6.37
CA TYR A 162 -1.13 4.57 5.44
C TYR A 162 0.21 4.66 6.17
N GLY A 163 0.29 5.45 7.24
CA GLY A 163 1.52 5.61 8.03
C GLY A 163 2.00 4.29 8.62
N VAL A 164 1.14 3.56 9.34
CA VAL A 164 1.51 2.29 9.98
C VAL A 164 1.83 1.21 8.96
N ARG A 165 1.08 1.10 7.86
CA ARG A 165 1.41 0.14 6.78
C ARG A 165 2.77 0.45 6.19
N LYS A 166 3.08 1.72 5.95
CA LYS A 166 4.41 2.12 5.48
C LYS A 166 5.49 1.76 6.50
N THR A 167 5.25 1.91 7.80
CA THR A 167 6.18 1.43 8.83
C THR A 167 6.37 -0.10 8.78
N GLN A 168 5.31 -0.88 8.62
CA GLN A 168 5.39 -2.36 8.51
C GLN A 168 6.19 -2.82 7.29
N PHE A 169 6.00 -2.15 6.14
CA PHE A 169 6.66 -2.52 4.88
C PHE A 169 7.97 -1.78 4.62
N PHE A 170 8.39 -0.90 5.54
CA PHE A 170 9.55 -0.05 5.40
C PHE A 170 10.83 -0.79 4.99
N PRO A 171 11.20 -1.93 5.60
CA PRO A 171 12.40 -2.68 5.19
C PRO A 171 12.38 -3.17 3.74
N GLY A 172 11.20 -3.39 3.16
CA GLY A 172 11.03 -3.79 1.76
C GLY A 172 10.90 -2.61 0.79
N MET A 173 10.82 -1.36 1.29
CA MET A 173 10.61 -0.16 0.50
C MET A 173 11.93 0.52 0.08
N MET A 174 12.87 -0.25 -0.46
CA MET A 174 13.97 0.12 -1.41
C MET A 174 14.97 1.25 -1.07
N SER A 175 14.68 2.20 -0.17
CA SER A 175 15.54 3.38 0.07
C SER A 175 16.40 3.22 1.33
N HIS A 176 15.82 2.74 2.43
CA HIS A 176 16.49 2.65 3.73
C HIS A 176 16.03 1.42 4.51
N GLY A 177 16.95 0.77 5.22
CA GLY A 177 16.60 -0.16 6.29
C GLY A 177 16.26 0.60 7.57
N PHE A 178 15.90 -0.12 8.64
CA PHE A 178 15.66 0.49 9.96
C PHE A 178 16.83 1.39 10.38
N GLU A 179 16.51 2.62 10.77
CA GLU A 179 17.53 3.56 11.20
C GLU A 179 18.13 3.13 12.54
N VAL A 180 19.42 3.36 12.66
CA VAL A 180 20.19 3.22 13.89
C VAL A 180 20.41 4.62 14.44
N GLY A 181 20.09 4.82 15.71
CA GLY A 181 20.29 6.06 16.43
C GLY A 181 21.75 6.32 16.74
N GLU A 182 22.02 7.51 17.26
CA GLU A 182 23.37 7.93 17.65
C GLU A 182 23.94 7.10 18.82
N ASN A 183 23.06 6.51 19.62
CA ASN A 183 23.39 5.54 20.67
C ASN A 183 23.70 4.12 20.14
N GLY A 184 23.61 3.89 18.82
CA GLY A 184 23.81 2.58 18.21
C GLY A 184 22.60 1.65 18.24
N GLU A 185 21.46 2.09 18.80
CA GLU A 185 20.25 1.28 18.92
C GLU A 185 19.27 1.55 17.76
N LYS A 186 18.50 0.53 17.39
CA LYS A 186 17.38 0.67 16.45
C LYS A 186 16.12 1.00 17.24
N ILE A 187 15.19 1.72 16.61
CA ILE A 187 13.83 1.81 17.15
C ILE A 187 13.23 0.42 17.26
N LYS A 188 12.62 0.17 18.42
CA LYS A 188 11.75 -0.96 18.64
C LYS A 188 10.35 -0.59 18.20
N VAL A 189 9.87 -1.25 17.14
CA VAL A 189 8.47 -1.19 16.72
C VAL A 189 7.83 -2.52 17.10
N PRO A 190 6.72 -2.54 17.85
CA PRO A 190 6.01 -3.78 18.16
C PRO A 190 5.51 -4.45 16.88
N ASN A 191 5.23 -5.76 16.94
CA ASN A 191 4.53 -6.41 15.84
C ASN A 191 3.11 -5.84 15.75
N ILE A 192 2.76 -5.20 14.63
CA ILE A 192 1.40 -4.68 14.44
C ILE A 192 0.51 -5.82 13.94
N ALA A 193 -0.13 -6.51 14.89
CA ALA A 193 -0.97 -7.68 14.67
C ALA A 193 -2.26 -7.32 13.92
N TYR A 194 -2.89 -6.19 14.24
CA TYR A 194 -4.11 -5.71 13.57
C TYR A 194 -4.08 -4.21 13.30
N VAL A 195 -4.60 -3.80 12.15
CA VAL A 195 -4.82 -2.39 11.80
C VAL A 195 -6.32 -2.17 11.58
N ILE A 196 -6.99 -1.49 12.50
CA ILE A 196 -8.40 -1.11 12.39
C ILE A 196 -8.49 0.35 11.94
N GLY A 197 -9.02 0.56 10.74
CA GLY A 197 -9.10 1.87 10.11
C GLY A 197 -10.48 2.50 10.23
N LEU A 198 -10.59 3.64 10.88
CA LEU A 198 -11.85 4.36 11.01
C LEU A 198 -12.22 5.09 9.70
N PHE A 199 -13.52 5.26 9.45
CA PHE A 199 -14.03 6.15 8.41
C PHE A 199 -13.75 7.60 8.81
N CYS A 200 -13.40 8.45 7.84
CA CYS A 200 -13.02 9.84 8.10
C CYS A 200 -13.12 10.70 6.84
N THR A 201 -13.89 11.78 6.90
CA THR A 201 -13.93 12.84 5.88
C THR A 201 -12.93 13.94 6.21
N GLU A 202 -13.06 14.55 7.39
CA GLU A 202 -12.19 15.59 7.93
C GLU A 202 -11.84 15.33 9.39
N ASN A 203 -10.88 16.13 9.85
CA ASN A 203 -10.52 16.26 11.25
C ASN A 203 -10.02 17.70 11.47
N PHE A 204 -10.06 18.19 12.70
CA PHE A 204 -9.89 19.60 13.02
C PHE A 204 -8.57 19.86 13.74
N ASN A 205 -8.08 21.09 13.61
CA ASN A 205 -6.99 21.60 14.42
C ASN A 205 -7.52 21.94 15.82
N TYR A 206 -6.87 21.43 16.87
CA TYR A 206 -7.33 21.60 18.25
C TYR A 206 -7.46 23.07 18.66
N ASP A 207 -6.42 23.87 18.43
CA ASP A 207 -6.35 25.25 18.92
C ASP A 207 -7.33 26.15 18.17
N LYS A 208 -7.44 25.97 16.85
CA LYS A 208 -8.42 26.70 16.03
C LYS A 208 -9.85 26.30 16.36
N LEU A 209 -10.11 25.01 16.60
CA LEU A 209 -11.43 24.54 17.01
C LEU A 209 -11.79 25.08 18.40
N GLY A 210 -10.85 25.03 19.34
CA GLY A 210 -11.00 25.57 20.68
C GLY A 210 -11.29 27.07 20.68
N THR A 211 -10.57 27.84 19.87
CA THR A 211 -10.82 29.28 19.69
C THR A 211 -12.24 29.53 19.16
N PHE A 212 -12.64 28.79 18.12
CA PHE A 212 -13.97 28.92 17.52
C PHE A 212 -15.11 28.55 18.50
N MET A 213 -14.93 27.47 19.27
CA MET A 213 -15.89 27.04 20.30
C MET A 213 -15.95 28.07 21.44
N GLN A 214 -14.81 28.61 21.85
CA GLN A 214 -14.72 29.61 22.91
C GLN A 214 -15.45 30.91 22.54
N GLU A 215 -15.35 31.35 21.28
CA GLU A 215 -16.12 32.50 20.75
C GLU A 215 -17.63 32.27 20.82
N LYS A 216 -18.07 31.00 20.82
CA LYS A 216 -19.46 30.58 20.99
C LYS A 216 -19.81 30.16 22.42
N GLY A 217 -18.91 30.36 23.38
CA GLY A 217 -19.14 30.12 24.81
C GLY A 217 -18.95 28.68 25.27
N VAL A 218 -18.26 27.84 24.51
CA VAL A 218 -17.98 26.43 24.85
C VAL A 218 -16.46 26.24 25.02
N ASP A 219 -16.03 25.76 26.19
CA ASP A 219 -14.64 25.36 26.43
C ASP A 219 -14.41 23.94 25.90
N ILE A 220 -13.50 23.80 24.93
CA ILE A 220 -13.17 22.51 24.32
C ILE A 220 -12.60 21.50 25.32
N SER A 221 -11.97 21.96 26.40
CA SER A 221 -11.41 21.08 27.42
C SER A 221 -12.46 20.41 28.31
N GLU A 222 -13.69 20.93 28.32
CA GLU A 222 -14.84 20.35 29.04
C GLU A 222 -15.62 19.34 28.18
N VAL A 223 -15.20 19.09 26.93
CA VAL A 223 -15.89 18.17 26.01
C VAL A 223 -15.64 16.72 26.43
N THR A 224 -16.73 16.01 26.72
CA THR A 224 -16.70 14.59 27.10
C THR A 224 -17.05 13.66 25.94
N LYS A 225 -17.87 14.14 24.98
CA LYS A 225 -18.25 13.38 23.79
C LYS A 225 -18.39 14.31 22.58
N ALA A 226 -18.08 13.81 21.40
CA ALA A 226 -18.28 14.53 20.16
C ALA A 226 -18.78 13.59 19.06
N ALA A 227 -19.68 14.07 18.22
CA ALA A 227 -20.26 13.32 17.12
C ALA A 227 -20.47 14.24 15.91
N ILE A 228 -20.31 13.70 14.70
CA ILE A 228 -20.78 14.37 13.49
C ILE A 228 -22.10 13.74 13.07
N HIS A 229 -23.15 14.55 13.03
CA HIS A 229 -24.48 14.17 12.56
C HIS A 229 -24.87 15.07 11.40
N LEU A 230 -25.06 14.49 10.22
CA LEU A 230 -25.31 15.22 8.98
C LEU A 230 -24.20 16.26 8.73
N ASP A 231 -24.55 17.55 8.80
CA ASP A 231 -23.66 18.68 8.53
C ASP A 231 -23.26 19.43 9.81
N GLU A 232 -23.43 18.83 11.00
CA GLU A 232 -23.08 19.43 12.28
C GLU A 232 -22.11 18.57 13.10
N LEU A 233 -21.12 19.23 13.70
CA LEU A 233 -20.34 18.70 14.83
C LEU A 233 -21.10 19.01 16.12
N VAL A 234 -21.60 17.97 16.78
CA VAL A 234 -22.24 18.05 18.09
C VAL A 234 -21.23 17.66 19.16
N VAL A 235 -21.02 18.53 20.16
CA VAL A 235 -20.20 18.24 21.34
C VAL A 235 -21.06 18.21 22.59
N THR A 236 -20.73 17.31 23.51
CA THR A 236 -21.38 17.17 24.81
C THR A 236 -20.42 17.63 25.89
N THR A 237 -20.91 18.51 26.77
CA THR A 237 -20.24 18.95 28.00
C THR A 237 -21.19 18.73 29.18
N ASP A 238 -20.73 18.99 30.41
CA ASP A 238 -21.58 18.94 31.60
C ASP A 238 -22.73 19.97 31.55
N SER A 239 -22.61 21.02 30.73
CA SER A 239 -23.65 22.04 30.55
C SER A 239 -24.68 21.70 29.46
N GLY A 240 -24.46 20.64 28.67
CA GLY A 240 -25.39 20.16 27.65
C GLY A 240 -24.73 19.83 26.31
N GLU A 241 -25.56 19.66 25.28
CA GLU A 241 -25.12 19.45 23.90
C GLU A 241 -25.07 20.76 23.11
N HIS A 242 -24.00 20.96 22.35
CA HIS A 242 -23.75 22.15 21.54
C HIS A 242 -23.45 21.74 20.09
N GLY A 243 -24.21 22.29 19.14
CA GLY A 243 -24.05 22.01 17.71
C GLY A 243 -23.27 23.10 16.98
N PHE A 244 -22.35 22.70 16.10
CA PHE A 244 -21.58 23.58 15.23
C PHE A 244 -21.69 23.12 13.77
N ASP A 245 -22.19 24.00 12.91
CA ASP A 245 -22.26 23.72 11.47
C ASP A 245 -20.85 23.47 10.88
N LEU A 246 -20.70 22.39 10.12
CA LEU A 246 -19.44 22.03 9.52
C LEU A 246 -18.95 23.10 8.54
N SER A 247 -19.84 23.72 7.77
CA SER A 247 -19.47 24.77 6.81
C SER A 247 -18.90 26.02 7.50
N ASP A 248 -19.37 26.36 8.70
CA ASP A 248 -18.77 27.40 9.54
C ASP A 248 -17.35 27.02 9.95
N LEU A 249 -17.13 25.77 10.39
CA LEU A 249 -15.80 25.27 10.78
C LEU A 249 -14.82 25.27 9.60
N TRP A 250 -15.29 24.96 8.40
CA TRP A 250 -14.51 25.07 7.17
C TRP A 250 -14.15 26.53 6.87
N THR A 251 -15.12 27.45 7.00
CA THR A 251 -14.92 28.88 6.75
C THR A 251 -13.97 29.52 7.76
N ALA A 252 -14.05 29.11 9.03
CA ALA A 252 -13.14 29.53 10.10
C ALA A 252 -11.74 28.91 10.01
N GLY A 253 -11.51 27.99 9.05
CA GLY A 253 -10.20 27.35 8.87
C GLY A 253 -9.85 26.35 9.98
N CYS A 254 -10.83 25.81 10.69
CA CYS A 254 -10.64 24.83 11.75
C CYS A 254 -10.25 23.45 11.18
N VAL A 255 -10.62 23.14 9.93
CA VAL A 255 -10.26 21.87 9.29
C VAL A 255 -8.77 21.78 9.06
N GLN A 256 -8.17 20.65 9.42
CA GLN A 256 -6.73 20.44 9.23
C GLN A 256 -6.37 20.46 7.74
N ASP A 257 -5.37 21.26 7.36
CA ASP A 257 -4.86 21.41 5.97
C ASP A 257 -4.52 20.09 5.26
N GLY A 258 -4.13 19.05 6.01
CA GLY A 258 -3.90 17.72 5.44
C GLY A 258 -5.19 17.07 4.93
N CYS A 259 -6.32 17.29 5.62
CA CYS A 259 -7.59 16.64 5.32
C CYS A 259 -8.13 17.08 3.95
N VAL A 260 -7.96 18.36 3.58
CA VAL A 260 -8.48 18.91 2.31
C VAL A 260 -7.87 18.26 1.07
N ILE A 261 -6.66 17.69 1.19
CA ILE A 261 -5.98 16.99 0.10
C ILE A 261 -5.90 15.48 0.32
N CYS A 262 -6.74 14.92 1.20
CA CYS A 262 -6.84 13.48 1.45
C CYS A 262 -7.83 12.81 0.47
N ARG A 263 -7.48 11.61 -0.02
CA ARG A 263 -8.28 10.84 -0.99
C ARG A 263 -8.96 9.58 -0.43
N ASP A 264 -8.80 9.34 0.86
CA ASP A 264 -9.30 8.12 1.49
C ASP A 264 -10.27 8.46 2.62
N ALA A 265 -11.51 7.97 2.48
CA ALA A 265 -12.57 8.12 3.45
C ALA A 265 -12.79 6.87 4.30
N VAL A 266 -12.39 5.70 3.80
CA VAL A 266 -12.80 4.41 4.33
C VAL A 266 -11.62 3.54 4.76
N SER A 267 -10.42 4.11 4.88
CA SER A 267 -9.22 3.41 5.36
C SER A 267 -8.87 2.17 4.52
N LYS A 268 -8.60 2.36 3.22
CA LYS A 268 -8.54 1.29 2.21
C LYS A 268 -7.48 0.22 2.43
N LEU A 269 -6.48 0.48 3.26
CA LEU A 269 -5.35 -0.43 3.53
C LEU A 269 -5.40 -1.06 4.94
N SER A 270 -6.49 -0.91 5.69
CA SER A 270 -6.67 -1.54 7.01
C SER A 270 -6.89 -3.05 6.88
N ASP A 271 -6.86 -3.76 8.01
CA ASP A 271 -7.35 -5.14 8.10
C ASP A 271 -8.88 -5.16 8.18
N ILE A 272 -9.43 -4.25 8.98
CA ILE A 272 -10.86 -3.97 9.11
C ILE A 272 -11.03 -2.47 9.01
N SER A 273 -11.98 -1.99 8.21
CA SER A 273 -12.44 -0.61 8.31
C SER A 273 -13.75 -0.52 9.06
N ALA A 274 -13.93 0.55 9.83
CA ALA A 274 -15.09 0.73 10.68
C ALA A 274 -15.62 2.16 10.62
N GLY A 275 -16.94 2.32 10.63
CA GLY A 275 -17.57 3.63 10.81
C GLY A 275 -19.09 3.58 10.73
N PHE A 276 -19.75 4.70 10.98
CA PHE A 276 -21.20 4.80 10.96
C PHE A 276 -21.83 4.62 9.57
N MET A 277 -21.22 5.20 8.53
CA MET A 277 -21.83 5.28 7.20
C MET A 277 -22.14 3.89 6.63
N GLY A 278 -23.37 3.71 6.15
CA GLY A 278 -23.87 2.45 5.61
C GLY A 278 -24.72 1.63 6.59
N SER A 279 -24.59 1.88 7.90
CA SER A 279 -25.36 1.17 8.94
C SER A 279 -26.41 2.07 9.60
N GLY A 280 -27.37 1.45 10.30
CA GLY A 280 -28.38 2.16 11.09
C GLY A 280 -27.86 2.70 12.42
N LYS A 281 -28.64 3.56 13.10
CA LYS A 281 -28.30 4.09 14.43
C LYS A 281 -27.99 2.97 15.43
N GLY A 282 -26.89 3.13 16.17
CA GLY A 282 -26.41 2.14 17.15
C GLY A 282 -25.67 0.95 16.54
N TRP A 283 -25.38 0.97 15.23
CA TRP A 283 -24.59 -0.04 14.56
C TRP A 283 -23.35 0.60 13.91
N THR A 284 -22.28 -0.18 13.80
CA THR A 284 -21.06 0.19 13.09
C THR A 284 -20.96 -0.64 11.82
N THR A 285 -20.71 0.00 10.69
CA THR A 285 -20.35 -0.70 9.45
C THR A 285 -18.91 -1.22 9.59
N LEU A 286 -18.74 -2.54 9.53
CA LEU A 286 -17.45 -3.20 9.47
C LEU A 286 -17.19 -3.73 8.06
N MET A 287 -16.06 -3.33 7.49
CA MET A 287 -15.56 -3.78 6.20
C MET A 287 -14.30 -4.61 6.42
N GLY A 288 -14.42 -5.93 6.42
CA GLY A 288 -13.27 -6.84 6.52
C GLY A 288 -12.50 -6.86 5.20
N ARG A 289 -11.23 -6.46 5.24
CA ARG A 289 -10.40 -6.26 4.03
C ARG A 289 -9.36 -7.33 3.83
N THR A 290 -8.63 -7.67 4.88
CA THR A 290 -7.64 -8.76 4.85
C THR A 290 -8.25 -10.04 5.40
N GLN A 291 -7.66 -11.18 5.05
CA GLN A 291 -8.12 -12.50 5.52
C GLN A 291 -8.23 -12.54 7.06
N LYS A 292 -7.18 -12.09 7.76
CA LYS A 292 -7.18 -12.00 9.23
C LYS A 292 -8.21 -11.02 9.79
N GLY A 293 -8.56 -9.96 9.04
CA GLY A 293 -9.62 -9.03 9.43
C GLY A 293 -11.01 -9.67 9.34
N VAL A 294 -11.26 -10.43 8.27
CA VAL A 294 -12.50 -11.21 8.12
C VAL A 294 -12.63 -12.26 9.22
N GLU A 295 -11.54 -13.00 9.48
CA GLU A 295 -11.49 -14.02 10.53
C GLU A 295 -11.72 -13.43 11.91
N LEU A 296 -11.15 -12.25 12.21
CA LEU A 296 -11.37 -11.56 13.48
C LEU A 296 -12.83 -11.15 13.68
N ILE A 297 -13.50 -10.60 12.66
CA ILE A 297 -14.93 -10.25 12.75
C ILE A 297 -15.75 -11.50 13.08
N LYS A 298 -15.53 -12.59 12.33
CA LYS A 298 -16.23 -13.85 12.52
C LYS A 298 -15.97 -14.44 13.91
N ALA A 299 -14.73 -14.48 14.36
CA ALA A 299 -14.37 -15.05 15.64
C ALA A 299 -14.96 -14.27 16.82
N ALA A 300 -14.98 -12.93 16.74
CA ALA A 300 -15.61 -12.09 17.76
C ALA A 300 -17.15 -12.24 17.78
N GLU A 301 -17.78 -12.45 16.62
CA GLU A 301 -19.21 -12.79 16.55
C GLU A 301 -19.51 -14.15 17.16
N GLU A 302 -18.77 -15.19 16.80
CA GLU A 302 -18.92 -16.55 17.34
C GLU A 302 -18.65 -16.61 18.85
N ALA A 303 -17.72 -15.78 19.35
CA ALA A 303 -17.44 -15.63 20.77
C ALA A 303 -18.45 -14.73 21.51
N GLY A 304 -19.41 -14.13 20.80
CA GLY A 304 -20.48 -13.32 21.39
C GLY A 304 -20.06 -11.92 21.86
N TYR A 305 -18.95 -11.37 21.36
CA TYR A 305 -18.51 -9.99 21.65
C TYR A 305 -19.24 -8.96 20.80
N ILE A 306 -19.64 -9.38 19.60
CA ILE A 306 -20.45 -8.58 18.69
C ILE A 306 -21.60 -9.42 18.15
N GLU A 307 -22.68 -8.75 17.75
CA GLU A 307 -23.68 -9.29 16.85
C GLU A 307 -23.54 -8.63 15.48
N THR A 308 -23.83 -9.35 14.40
CA THR A 308 -23.79 -8.80 13.04
C THR A 308 -25.10 -8.98 12.29
N LYS A 309 -25.32 -8.11 11.30
CA LYS A 309 -26.38 -8.26 10.29
C LYS A 309 -25.88 -7.82 8.92
N PRO A 310 -26.41 -8.38 7.81
CA PRO A 310 -25.99 -8.04 6.45
C PRO A 310 -26.54 -6.71 5.94
N ASP A 311 -27.37 -6.03 6.73
CA ASP A 311 -28.06 -4.80 6.37
C ASP A 311 -27.09 -3.61 6.31
N ILE A 312 -26.53 -3.39 5.11
CA ILE A 312 -25.62 -2.29 4.80
C ILE A 312 -26.05 -1.58 3.51
N ASP A 313 -26.21 -0.27 3.62
CA ASP A 313 -26.41 0.63 2.49
C ASP A 313 -25.05 0.97 1.86
N LEU A 314 -24.65 0.18 0.86
CA LEU A 314 -23.40 0.39 0.13
C LEU A 314 -23.36 1.76 -0.58
N HIS A 315 -24.51 2.22 -1.09
CA HIS A 315 -24.61 3.47 -1.84
C HIS A 315 -24.24 4.66 -0.95
N ARG A 316 -24.70 4.68 0.30
CA ARG A 316 -24.30 5.70 1.28
C ARG A 316 -22.80 5.74 1.58
N ILE A 317 -22.13 4.60 1.59
CA ILE A 317 -20.68 4.54 1.79
C ILE A 317 -19.96 5.11 0.55
N GLU A 318 -20.45 4.80 -0.65
CA GLU A 318 -19.94 5.36 -1.90
C GLU A 318 -20.14 6.87 -1.98
N GLU A 319 -21.32 7.39 -1.63
CA GLU A 319 -21.58 8.83 -1.54
C GLU A 319 -20.61 9.52 -0.57
N PHE A 320 -20.45 8.97 0.64
CA PHE A 320 -19.51 9.47 1.65
C PHE A 320 -18.07 9.54 1.13
N ALA A 321 -17.58 8.47 0.50
CA ALA A 321 -16.24 8.45 -0.08
C ALA A 321 -16.13 9.36 -1.32
N GLY A 322 -17.22 9.50 -2.08
CA GLY A 322 -17.34 10.36 -3.26
C GLY A 322 -17.23 11.84 -2.90
N LEU A 323 -17.92 12.29 -1.85
CA LEU A 323 -17.84 13.66 -1.34
C LEU A 323 -16.40 14.06 -0.99
N LYS A 324 -15.66 13.15 -0.34
CA LYS A 324 -14.24 13.39 -0.05
C LYS A 324 -13.40 13.55 -1.32
N MET A 325 -13.65 12.72 -2.33
CA MET A 325 -12.96 12.82 -3.62
C MET A 325 -13.33 14.11 -4.37
N GLN A 326 -14.56 14.60 -4.25
CA GLN A 326 -14.98 15.89 -4.82
C GLN A 326 -14.24 17.05 -4.15
N ARG A 327 -14.20 17.08 -2.80
CA ARG A 327 -13.44 18.09 -2.02
C ARG A 327 -11.96 18.09 -2.42
N PHE A 328 -11.35 16.90 -2.53
CA PHE A 328 -9.97 16.76 -2.99
C PHE A 328 -9.75 17.33 -4.40
N LYS A 329 -10.63 17.03 -5.37
CA LYS A 329 -10.50 17.53 -6.75
C LYS A 329 -10.61 19.05 -6.81
N TRP A 330 -11.56 19.63 -6.06
CA TRP A 330 -11.72 21.07 -5.96
C TRP A 330 -10.46 21.74 -5.38
N GLU A 331 -9.94 21.24 -4.26
CA GLU A 331 -8.73 21.79 -3.62
C GLU A 331 -7.48 21.60 -4.50
N LEU A 332 -7.38 20.47 -5.21
CA LEU A 332 -6.30 20.24 -6.16
C LEU A 332 -6.32 21.30 -7.27
N GLN A 333 -7.50 21.55 -7.86
CA GLN A 333 -7.65 22.56 -8.91
C GLN A 333 -7.26 23.95 -8.40
N ARG A 334 -7.80 24.35 -7.24
CA ARG A 334 -7.47 25.64 -6.61
C ARG A 334 -5.97 25.82 -6.40
N ARG A 335 -5.27 24.80 -5.90
CA ARG A 335 -3.80 24.86 -5.73
C ARG A 335 -3.06 25.01 -7.05
N LEU A 336 -3.51 24.33 -8.10
CA LEU A 336 -2.90 24.42 -9.42
C LEU A 336 -3.10 25.82 -10.01
N ASP A 337 -4.29 26.39 -9.88
CA ASP A 337 -4.62 27.76 -10.34
C ASP A 337 -3.79 28.82 -9.59
N GLU A 338 -3.53 28.60 -8.30
CA GLU A 338 -2.64 29.44 -7.47
C GLU A 338 -1.14 29.21 -7.73
N GLY A 339 -0.77 28.29 -8.62
CA GLY A 339 0.63 27.94 -8.88
C GLY A 339 1.34 27.24 -7.71
N LYS A 340 0.58 26.68 -6.74
CA LYS A 340 1.15 25.94 -5.62
C LYS A 340 1.72 24.61 -6.09
N LYS A 341 2.90 24.27 -5.58
CA LYS A 341 3.56 23.00 -5.90
C LYS A 341 2.79 21.81 -5.30
N VAL A 342 2.38 20.88 -6.17
CA VAL A 342 1.71 19.63 -5.78
C VAL A 342 2.64 18.44 -6.02
N LYS A 343 2.73 17.54 -5.04
CA LYS A 343 3.61 16.36 -5.11
C LYS A 343 3.01 15.14 -5.82
N PHE A 344 1.70 15.15 -6.05
CA PHE A 344 0.96 14.03 -6.65
C PHE A 344 1.26 12.70 -5.94
N TYR A 345 1.25 12.71 -4.61
CA TYR A 345 1.68 11.60 -3.75
C TYR A 345 0.96 10.26 -4.07
N TRP A 346 -0.27 10.36 -4.57
CA TRP A 346 -1.14 9.25 -4.99
C TRP A 346 -0.73 8.59 -6.30
N ALA A 347 0.18 9.16 -7.09
CA ALA A 347 0.63 8.53 -8.33
C ALA A 347 1.20 7.12 -8.05
N SER A 348 1.84 6.98 -6.89
CA SER A 348 2.35 5.70 -6.38
C SER A 348 1.28 4.68 -5.93
N ASP A 349 -0.01 5.05 -5.97
CA ASP A 349 -1.13 4.12 -5.77
C ASP A 349 -1.35 3.21 -6.99
N TYR A 350 -0.76 3.55 -8.14
CA TYR A 350 -0.79 2.74 -9.34
C TYR A 350 0.54 2.01 -9.55
N PRO A 351 0.52 0.71 -9.88
CA PRO A 351 1.73 -0.02 -10.17
C PRO A 351 2.38 0.50 -11.45
N GLY A 352 3.72 0.60 -11.45
CA GLY A 352 4.45 1.03 -12.66
C GLY A 352 4.43 2.54 -12.92
N VAL A 353 3.89 3.35 -12.00
CA VAL A 353 3.93 4.81 -12.08
C VAL A 353 4.98 5.35 -11.14
N MET A 354 5.93 6.13 -11.67
CA MET A 354 7.05 6.68 -10.91
C MET A 354 7.38 8.10 -11.38
N GLY A 355 7.84 8.95 -10.47
CA GLY A 355 8.20 10.34 -10.78
C GLY A 355 9.48 10.44 -11.59
N GLU A 356 9.50 11.41 -12.49
CA GLU A 356 10.63 11.81 -13.34
C GLU A 356 11.30 13.07 -12.80
N THR A 357 12.52 13.36 -13.25
CA THR A 357 13.30 14.54 -12.83
C THR A 357 12.63 15.87 -13.17
N LYS A 358 11.84 15.90 -14.24
CA LYS A 358 11.11 17.08 -14.72
C LYS A 358 9.84 17.38 -13.92
N GLY A 359 9.49 16.58 -12.90
CA GLY A 359 8.26 16.72 -12.12
C GLY A 359 7.03 16.08 -12.76
N THR A 360 7.22 15.34 -13.85
CA THR A 360 6.26 14.46 -14.53
C THR A 360 6.39 13.02 -14.01
N PHE A 361 5.67 12.09 -14.62
CA PHE A 361 5.67 10.66 -14.29
C PHE A 361 5.83 9.82 -15.55
N PHE A 362 6.51 8.69 -15.43
CA PHE A 362 6.41 7.64 -16.44
C PHE A 362 5.39 6.59 -16.01
N VAL A 363 4.73 5.96 -16.98
CA VAL A 363 3.80 4.85 -16.76
C VAL A 363 4.27 3.63 -17.52
N LYS A 364 4.67 2.60 -16.78
CA LYS A 364 5.13 1.32 -17.31
C LYS A 364 3.96 0.40 -17.64
N VAL A 365 3.70 0.23 -18.93
CA VAL A 365 2.78 -0.77 -19.47
C VAL A 365 3.46 -2.14 -19.48
N LYS A 366 2.76 -3.14 -18.94
CA LYS A 366 3.17 -4.54 -18.92
C LYS A 366 3.09 -5.12 -20.32
N THR A 367 4.15 -5.78 -20.76
CA THR A 367 4.18 -6.63 -21.98
C THR A 367 4.44 -8.09 -21.57
N ASN A 368 4.51 -9.02 -22.53
CA ASN A 368 4.97 -10.39 -22.28
C ASN A 368 6.46 -10.56 -22.63
N ALA A 369 7.34 -10.09 -21.74
CA ALA A 369 8.78 -9.96 -21.95
C ALA A 369 9.14 -9.30 -23.30
N GLY A 370 8.48 -8.21 -23.64
CA GLY A 370 8.70 -7.47 -24.90
C GLY A 370 7.88 -7.96 -26.09
N LEU A 371 7.16 -9.07 -25.95
CA LEU A 371 6.15 -9.45 -26.94
C LEU A 371 4.84 -8.73 -26.63
N ILE A 372 4.38 -7.92 -27.58
CA ILE A 372 3.15 -7.13 -27.51
C ILE A 372 2.47 -7.13 -28.88
N GLY A 373 1.13 -7.19 -28.90
CA GLY A 373 0.36 -7.08 -30.14
C GLY A 373 0.38 -5.67 -30.73
N ALA A 374 0.06 -5.55 -32.01
CA ALA A 374 0.02 -4.27 -32.72
C ALA A 374 -1.00 -3.30 -32.11
N ASP A 375 -2.24 -3.73 -31.85
CA ASP A 375 -3.28 -2.84 -31.30
C ASP A 375 -2.97 -2.34 -29.89
N PRO A 376 -2.55 -3.20 -28.92
CA PRO A 376 -2.08 -2.73 -27.61
C PRO A 376 -0.92 -1.72 -27.69
N LEU A 377 0.03 -1.92 -28.61
CA LEU A 377 1.16 -1.00 -28.81
C LEU A 377 0.69 0.34 -29.42
N ALA A 378 -0.20 0.28 -30.41
CA ALA A 378 -0.82 1.47 -30.99
C ALA A 378 -1.61 2.26 -29.94
N LYS A 379 -2.34 1.56 -29.06
CA LYS A 379 -3.05 2.20 -27.95
C LYS A 379 -2.09 2.89 -26.98
N ALA A 380 -0.97 2.27 -26.63
CA ALA A 380 0.06 2.90 -25.79
C ALA A 380 0.60 4.19 -26.44
N ALA A 381 0.81 4.20 -27.76
CA ALA A 381 1.24 5.38 -28.50
C ALA A 381 0.18 6.50 -28.53
N GLU A 382 -1.10 6.15 -28.69
CA GLU A 382 -2.22 7.10 -28.56
C GLU A 382 -2.24 7.74 -27.17
N LEU A 383 -2.14 6.93 -26.12
CA LEU A 383 -2.13 7.38 -24.73
C LEU A 383 -0.92 8.27 -24.43
N ALA A 384 0.26 7.96 -24.98
CA ALA A 384 1.45 8.80 -24.85
C ALA A 384 1.25 10.19 -25.45
N LYS A 385 0.61 10.29 -26.62
CA LYS A 385 0.27 11.59 -27.24
C LYS A 385 -0.78 12.36 -26.45
N LYS A 386 -1.76 11.65 -25.87
CA LYS A 386 -2.90 12.25 -25.18
C LYS A 386 -2.56 12.72 -23.76
N TYR A 387 -1.73 11.97 -23.04
CA TYR A 387 -1.48 12.19 -21.61
C TYR A 387 -0.03 12.45 -21.23
N GLY A 388 0.93 12.06 -22.07
CA GLY A 388 2.37 12.26 -21.86
C GLY A 388 2.94 13.33 -22.79
N ASP A 389 4.24 13.22 -23.07
CA ASP A 389 4.95 14.11 -24.01
C ASP A 389 5.03 13.55 -25.45
N GLY A 390 4.26 12.49 -25.74
CA GLY A 390 4.25 11.80 -27.03
C GLY A 390 5.39 10.79 -27.21
N THR A 391 6.27 10.60 -26.22
CA THR A 391 7.37 9.64 -26.31
C THR A 391 7.09 8.33 -25.57
N LEU A 392 7.65 7.25 -26.11
CA LEU A 392 7.62 5.91 -25.54
C LEU A 392 9.05 5.41 -25.37
N GLU A 393 9.33 4.77 -24.23
CA GLU A 393 10.63 4.13 -23.99
C GLU A 393 10.49 2.60 -23.92
N MET A 394 11.33 1.89 -24.68
CA MET A 394 11.49 0.45 -24.55
C MET A 394 12.52 0.16 -23.48
N THR A 395 12.08 -0.47 -22.39
CA THR A 395 12.94 -0.67 -21.23
C THR A 395 13.85 -1.89 -21.38
N SER A 396 14.96 -1.92 -20.64
CA SER A 396 15.82 -3.12 -20.51
C SER A 396 15.12 -4.32 -19.86
N ARG A 397 13.96 -4.10 -19.23
CA ARG A 397 13.06 -5.14 -18.77
C ARG A 397 11.98 -5.49 -19.78
N GLN A 398 12.14 -5.08 -21.03
CA GLN A 398 11.25 -5.43 -22.14
C GLN A 398 9.80 -4.94 -21.96
N CYS A 399 9.54 -3.95 -21.11
CA CYS A 399 8.27 -3.21 -21.04
C CYS A 399 8.27 -1.95 -21.91
N VAL A 400 7.09 -1.38 -22.11
CA VAL A 400 6.88 -0.05 -22.73
C VAL A 400 6.57 0.98 -21.65
N GLU A 401 7.27 2.09 -21.62
CA GLU A 401 7.00 3.23 -20.73
C GLU A 401 6.41 4.40 -21.53
N ILE A 402 5.31 4.96 -21.05
CA ILE A 402 4.77 6.25 -21.49
C ILE A 402 5.46 7.33 -20.65
N GLN A 403 6.19 8.24 -21.28
CA GLN A 403 6.99 9.26 -20.61
C GLN A 403 6.24 10.60 -20.47
N GLY A 404 6.70 11.44 -19.55
CA GLY A 404 6.32 12.85 -19.49
C GLY A 404 4.87 13.10 -19.06
N VAL A 405 4.25 12.17 -18.33
CA VAL A 405 2.85 12.29 -17.88
C VAL A 405 2.75 13.33 -16.76
N PRO A 406 2.00 14.43 -16.92
CA PRO A 406 1.72 15.36 -15.84
C PRO A 406 0.98 14.65 -14.70
N GLY A 407 1.29 15.00 -13.44
CA GLY A 407 0.65 14.37 -12.29
C GLY A 407 -0.89 14.48 -12.26
N THR A 408 -1.44 15.54 -12.88
CA THR A 408 -2.88 15.74 -13.06
C THR A 408 -3.53 14.72 -13.99
N ASN A 409 -2.76 14.14 -14.90
CA ASN A 409 -3.25 13.18 -15.89
C ASN A 409 -3.17 11.73 -15.41
N VAL A 410 -2.45 11.44 -14.31
CA VAL A 410 -2.16 10.07 -13.87
C VAL A 410 -3.45 9.26 -13.66
N ASP A 411 -4.42 9.76 -12.90
CA ASP A 411 -5.66 9.01 -12.63
C ASP A 411 -6.44 8.70 -13.93
N THR A 412 -6.57 9.69 -14.82
CA THR A 412 -7.30 9.55 -16.09
C THR A 412 -6.59 8.59 -17.04
N LEU A 413 -5.26 8.73 -17.19
CA LEU A 413 -4.45 7.81 -18.00
C LEU A 413 -4.58 6.38 -17.48
N MET A 414 -4.47 6.17 -16.17
CA MET A 414 -4.58 4.84 -15.57
C MET A 414 -5.96 4.24 -15.78
N SER A 415 -7.03 5.04 -15.68
CA SER A 415 -8.39 4.59 -16.01
C SER A 415 -8.51 4.13 -17.46
N GLU A 416 -7.96 4.87 -18.43
CA GLU A 416 -8.02 4.50 -19.85
C GLU A 416 -7.14 3.30 -20.18
N ILE A 417 -5.97 3.16 -19.55
CA ILE A 417 -5.12 1.96 -19.66
C ILE A 417 -5.94 0.73 -19.28
N TYR A 418 -6.56 0.72 -18.09
CA TYR A 418 -7.32 -0.44 -17.64
C TYR A 418 -8.57 -0.70 -18.50
N ALA A 419 -9.28 0.35 -18.91
CA ALA A 419 -10.44 0.22 -19.80
C ALA A 419 -10.06 -0.36 -21.18
N SER A 420 -8.84 -0.11 -21.65
CA SER A 420 -8.33 -0.67 -22.92
C SER A 420 -7.82 -2.11 -22.82
N GLY A 421 -7.87 -2.73 -21.64
CA GLY A 421 -7.33 -4.07 -21.39
C GLY A 421 -5.81 -4.11 -21.22
N LEU A 422 -5.14 -2.96 -21.24
CA LEU A 422 -3.73 -2.85 -20.88
C LEU A 422 -3.56 -2.97 -19.35
N ALA A 423 -2.40 -3.47 -18.94
CA ALA A 423 -2.03 -3.57 -17.54
C ALA A 423 -0.71 -2.83 -17.29
N THR A 424 -0.48 -2.35 -16.08
CA THR A 424 0.80 -1.77 -15.67
C THR A 424 1.50 -2.65 -14.64
N ILE A 425 2.82 -2.47 -14.51
CA ILE A 425 3.62 -3.27 -13.58
C ILE A 425 4.83 -2.48 -13.07
N GLY A 426 5.16 -2.68 -11.79
CA GLY A 426 6.26 -2.00 -11.10
C GLY A 426 7.43 -2.94 -10.79
N MET A 427 7.18 -4.00 -10.00
CA MET A 427 8.18 -4.97 -9.56
C MET A 427 7.82 -6.41 -9.95
N GLY A 428 8.81 -7.31 -9.91
CA GLY A 428 8.63 -8.75 -10.20
C GLY A 428 8.62 -9.12 -11.68
N TYR A 429 8.98 -8.20 -12.58
CA TYR A 429 8.95 -8.45 -14.02
C TYR A 429 10.10 -9.33 -14.50
N VAL A 430 9.78 -10.35 -15.30
CA VAL A 430 10.71 -11.35 -15.83
C VAL A 430 11.13 -11.01 -17.26
N SER A 431 12.43 -11.02 -17.52
CA SER A 431 12.98 -10.81 -18.87
C SER A 431 13.20 -12.15 -19.56
N SER A 432 12.89 -12.26 -20.86
CA SER A 432 13.12 -13.48 -21.62
C SER A 432 13.50 -13.23 -23.09
N CYS A 433 14.27 -14.14 -23.69
CA CYS A 433 14.47 -14.11 -25.14
C CYS A 433 13.17 -14.55 -25.86
N VAL A 434 13.17 -14.54 -27.19
CA VAL A 434 12.00 -14.95 -27.99
C VAL A 434 11.73 -16.46 -27.98
N GLY A 435 12.64 -17.27 -27.43
CA GLY A 435 12.43 -18.71 -27.25
C GLY A 435 12.29 -19.47 -28.57
N MET A 436 11.80 -20.71 -28.47
CA MET A 436 11.56 -21.60 -29.62
C MET A 436 10.45 -21.11 -30.56
N ASP A 437 9.60 -20.16 -30.12
CA ASP A 437 8.51 -19.62 -30.94
C ASP A 437 9.01 -18.82 -32.15
N TYR A 438 10.17 -18.15 -32.03
CA TYR A 438 10.71 -17.29 -33.09
C TYR A 438 12.21 -17.49 -33.37
N CYS A 439 12.99 -18.01 -32.42
CA CYS A 439 14.42 -18.20 -32.61
C CYS A 439 14.70 -19.63 -33.07
N THR A 440 15.42 -19.77 -34.19
CA THR A 440 15.90 -21.07 -34.68
C THR A 440 16.80 -21.81 -33.70
N GLU A 441 17.40 -21.08 -32.75
CA GLU A 441 18.25 -21.60 -31.69
C GLU A 441 17.51 -21.89 -30.38
N GLY A 442 16.22 -21.58 -30.32
CA GLY A 442 15.41 -21.75 -29.12
C GLY A 442 15.12 -23.22 -28.85
N LEU A 443 15.55 -23.72 -27.70
CA LEU A 443 15.33 -25.12 -27.30
C LEU A 443 14.04 -25.29 -26.48
N VAL A 444 13.59 -24.22 -25.82
CA VAL A 444 12.43 -24.24 -24.92
C VAL A 444 11.58 -22.99 -25.12
N GLU A 445 10.32 -23.09 -24.68
CA GLU A 445 9.44 -21.94 -24.58
C GLU A 445 9.84 -21.05 -23.40
N THR A 446 9.98 -19.75 -23.65
CA THR A 446 10.39 -18.71 -22.70
C THR A 446 9.35 -17.61 -22.48
N LYS A 447 8.44 -17.33 -23.41
CA LYS A 447 7.49 -16.21 -23.33
C LYS A 447 6.33 -16.49 -22.39
N LYS A 448 5.64 -17.61 -22.56
CA LYS A 448 4.60 -18.14 -21.67
C LYS A 448 5.12 -18.31 -20.25
N LEU A 449 6.28 -18.96 -20.08
CA LEU A 449 6.89 -19.14 -18.75
C LEU A 449 7.22 -17.79 -18.09
N SER A 450 7.73 -16.82 -18.87
CA SER A 450 7.97 -15.46 -18.37
C SER A 450 6.68 -14.78 -17.90
N GLY A 451 5.59 -14.94 -18.66
CA GLY A 451 4.27 -14.43 -18.28
C GLY A 451 3.76 -15.02 -16.96
N GLU A 452 3.84 -16.34 -16.80
CA GLU A 452 3.44 -17.06 -15.59
C GLU A 452 4.26 -16.63 -14.37
N LEU A 453 5.59 -16.59 -14.49
CA LEU A 453 6.48 -16.17 -13.41
C LEU A 453 6.31 -14.67 -13.08
N THR A 454 6.12 -13.82 -14.08
CA THR A 454 5.84 -12.39 -13.85
C THR A 454 4.60 -12.23 -12.99
N MET A 455 3.53 -13.00 -13.26
CA MET A 455 2.33 -12.94 -12.44
C MET A 455 2.58 -13.51 -11.04
N ALA A 456 3.35 -14.59 -10.89
CA ALA A 456 3.68 -15.18 -9.59
C ALA A 456 4.46 -14.22 -8.66
N PHE A 457 5.24 -13.29 -9.22
CA PHE A 457 6.07 -12.35 -8.47
C PHE A 457 5.65 -10.88 -8.58
N ALA A 458 4.58 -10.58 -9.31
CA ALA A 458 4.12 -9.21 -9.53
C ALA A 458 3.87 -8.49 -8.19
N GLN A 459 4.53 -7.34 -8.00
CA GLN A 459 4.42 -6.48 -6.81
C GLN A 459 4.76 -7.13 -5.46
N ARG A 460 5.28 -8.37 -5.44
CA ARG A 460 5.73 -8.99 -4.20
C ARG A 460 6.94 -8.26 -3.66
N LEU A 461 6.94 -8.02 -2.36
CA LEU A 461 8.12 -7.51 -1.68
C LEU A 461 9.19 -8.60 -1.65
N THR A 462 10.37 -8.25 -2.11
CA THR A 462 11.58 -9.05 -2.09
C THR A 462 12.68 -8.21 -1.43
N PRO A 463 13.72 -8.80 -0.80
CA PRO A 463 14.75 -8.04 -0.08
C PRO A 463 15.40 -6.92 -0.91
N HIS A 464 15.50 -7.13 -2.22
CA HIS A 464 15.83 -6.12 -3.22
C HIS A 464 14.94 -6.32 -4.45
N LYS A 465 15.00 -5.41 -5.45
CA LYS A 465 14.23 -5.53 -6.70
C LYS A 465 14.67 -6.75 -7.54
N MET A 466 14.20 -7.94 -7.15
CA MET A 466 14.56 -9.23 -7.73
C MET A 466 14.36 -9.24 -9.26
N LYS A 467 15.35 -9.78 -9.96
CA LYS A 467 15.44 -9.90 -11.41
C LYS A 467 15.46 -11.38 -11.77
N ILE A 468 14.54 -11.79 -12.63
CA ILE A 468 14.50 -13.15 -13.18
C ILE A 468 14.75 -13.06 -14.69
N GLY A 469 15.63 -13.90 -15.20
CA GLY A 469 15.96 -13.99 -16.62
C GLY A 469 15.75 -15.39 -17.16
N ILE A 470 15.11 -15.52 -18.33
CA ILE A 470 14.87 -16.80 -18.99
C ILE A 470 15.50 -16.80 -20.38
N ALA A 471 16.48 -17.69 -20.58
CA ALA A 471 17.09 -17.96 -21.87
C ALA A 471 16.58 -19.29 -22.44
N GLY A 472 16.21 -19.28 -23.71
CA GLY A 472 15.72 -20.47 -24.40
C GLY A 472 16.80 -21.48 -24.77
N CYS A 473 18.09 -21.11 -24.66
CA CYS A 473 19.23 -21.95 -24.98
C CYS A 473 20.51 -21.45 -24.31
N ALA A 474 21.59 -22.22 -24.44
CA ALA A 474 22.90 -21.92 -23.84
C ALA A 474 23.55 -20.60 -24.29
N ASN A 475 23.11 -20.00 -25.40
CA ASN A 475 23.62 -18.69 -25.87
C ASN A 475 23.32 -17.55 -24.88
N ASP A 476 22.26 -17.70 -24.09
CA ASP A 476 21.93 -16.80 -22.98
C ASP A 476 21.79 -15.31 -23.39
N CYS A 477 20.97 -15.02 -24.41
CA CYS A 477 20.78 -13.66 -24.95
C CYS A 477 20.33 -12.64 -23.89
N VAL A 478 19.56 -13.07 -22.89
CA VAL A 478 19.08 -12.20 -21.80
C VAL A 478 20.05 -12.10 -20.64
N ARG A 479 21.20 -12.79 -20.69
CA ARG A 479 22.15 -12.84 -19.57
C ARG A 479 21.49 -13.35 -18.28
N ALA A 480 20.71 -14.42 -18.38
CA ALA A 480 20.06 -15.11 -17.27
C ALA A 480 21.06 -15.46 -16.16
N LYS A 481 22.32 -15.79 -16.49
CA LYS A 481 23.37 -16.04 -15.48
C LYS A 481 23.72 -14.82 -14.60
N ARG A 482 23.38 -13.59 -15.02
CA ARG A 482 23.57 -12.36 -14.24
C ARG A 482 22.31 -11.88 -13.52
N HIS A 483 21.19 -12.58 -13.72
CA HIS A 483 19.96 -12.30 -12.98
C HIS A 483 20.05 -12.92 -11.59
N ASP A 484 19.22 -12.47 -10.65
CA ASP A 484 19.15 -13.06 -9.32
C ASP A 484 18.66 -14.52 -9.40
N VAL A 485 17.75 -14.78 -10.34
CA VAL A 485 17.32 -16.12 -10.74
C VAL A 485 17.44 -16.24 -12.26
N GLY A 486 18.27 -17.18 -12.72
CA GLY A 486 18.48 -17.47 -14.14
C GLY A 486 17.95 -18.84 -14.53
N LEU A 487 17.08 -18.90 -15.53
CA LEU A 487 16.60 -20.13 -16.15
C LEU A 487 17.17 -20.24 -17.56
N ILE A 488 17.79 -21.37 -17.89
CA ILE A 488 18.42 -21.59 -19.20
C ILE A 488 17.97 -22.94 -19.75
N GLY A 489 17.32 -22.90 -20.91
CA GLY A 489 16.97 -24.10 -21.68
C GLY A 489 18.21 -24.86 -22.11
N GLN A 490 18.19 -26.17 -21.94
CA GLN A 490 19.30 -27.06 -22.27
C GLN A 490 18.76 -28.34 -22.88
N VAL A 491 19.50 -28.87 -23.85
CA VAL A 491 19.32 -30.23 -24.35
C VAL A 491 20.58 -31.00 -24.00
N ARG A 492 20.43 -32.12 -23.29
CA ARG A 492 21.52 -33.03 -22.94
C ARG A 492 21.59 -34.12 -24.01
N PRO A 493 22.48 -34.00 -25.01
CA PRO A 493 22.63 -35.04 -26.01
C PRO A 493 23.15 -36.32 -25.35
N GLU A 494 22.57 -37.45 -25.76
CA GLU A 494 23.04 -38.79 -25.38
C GLU A 494 23.36 -39.57 -26.65
N ILE A 495 24.40 -40.40 -26.58
CA ILE A 495 24.85 -41.20 -27.72
C ILE A 495 24.37 -42.62 -27.52
N ASP A 496 23.54 -43.07 -28.45
CA ASP A 496 23.23 -44.48 -28.62
C ASP A 496 24.41 -45.16 -29.33
N THR A 497 25.23 -45.86 -28.56
CA THR A 497 26.46 -46.51 -29.05
C THR A 497 26.16 -47.67 -30.00
N GLU A 498 24.99 -48.29 -29.93
CA GLU A 498 24.59 -49.35 -30.84
C GLU A 498 24.26 -48.78 -32.22
N LYS A 499 23.56 -47.64 -32.28
CA LYS A 499 23.18 -46.99 -33.54
C LYS A 499 24.24 -46.08 -34.14
N CYS A 500 25.21 -45.62 -33.35
CA CYS A 500 26.28 -44.73 -33.84
C CYS A 500 27.17 -45.44 -34.87
N ASN A 501 27.29 -44.91 -36.09
CA ASN A 501 28.14 -45.45 -37.14
C ASN A 501 29.52 -44.76 -37.27
N GLY A 502 29.81 -43.78 -36.40
CA GLY A 502 31.09 -43.07 -36.40
C GLY A 502 31.28 -42.01 -37.49
N CYS A 503 30.22 -41.54 -38.15
CA CYS A 503 30.32 -40.62 -39.30
C CYS A 503 30.93 -39.23 -39.01
N GLY A 504 31.10 -38.83 -37.75
CA GLY A 504 31.76 -37.58 -37.37
C GLY A 504 30.90 -36.30 -37.44
N ARG A 505 29.72 -36.33 -38.06
CA ARG A 505 28.90 -35.11 -38.27
C ARG A 505 28.54 -34.35 -36.98
N CYS A 506 28.28 -35.07 -35.88
CA CYS A 506 28.01 -34.45 -34.58
C CYS A 506 29.23 -33.72 -34.02
N ALA A 507 30.45 -34.21 -34.29
CA ALA A 507 31.70 -33.54 -33.92
C ALA A 507 31.92 -32.28 -34.76
N GLU A 508 31.67 -32.33 -36.07
CA GLU A 508 31.78 -31.17 -36.97
C GLU A 508 30.81 -30.04 -36.59
N LEU A 509 29.59 -30.37 -36.15
CA LEU A 509 28.59 -29.39 -35.72
C LEU A 509 28.89 -28.80 -34.32
N CYS A 510 29.77 -29.43 -33.53
CA CYS A 510 30.01 -29.05 -32.16
C CYS A 510 30.90 -27.81 -32.07
N ARG A 511 30.28 -26.63 -31.88
CA ARG A 511 30.96 -25.33 -31.79
C ARG A 511 31.90 -25.15 -30.59
N VAL A 512 31.88 -26.07 -29.64
CA VAL A 512 32.69 -26.04 -28.42
C VAL A 512 33.63 -27.24 -28.32
N ASP A 513 33.80 -27.99 -29.43
CA ASP A 513 34.70 -29.13 -29.54
C ASP A 513 34.53 -30.17 -28.42
N ALA A 514 33.26 -30.38 -28.02
CA ALA A 514 32.89 -31.31 -26.95
C ALA A 514 32.63 -32.73 -27.45
N ILE A 515 32.67 -33.01 -28.75
CA ILE A 515 32.41 -34.34 -29.31
C ILE A 515 33.63 -34.80 -30.10
N SER A 516 34.07 -36.03 -29.84
CA SER A 516 35.16 -36.69 -30.58
C SER A 516 34.75 -38.09 -31.01
N ILE A 517 35.39 -38.63 -32.05
CA ILE A 517 35.19 -40.02 -32.48
C ILE A 517 36.32 -40.87 -31.91
N VAL A 518 35.98 -41.78 -30.99
CA VAL A 518 36.90 -42.71 -30.33
C VAL A 518 36.47 -44.13 -30.64
N LEU A 519 37.38 -44.94 -31.19
CA LEU A 519 37.09 -46.34 -31.58
C LEU A 519 35.85 -46.47 -32.49
N GLY A 520 35.67 -45.53 -33.42
CA GLY A 520 34.55 -45.53 -34.37
C GLY A 520 33.20 -45.12 -33.77
N LYS A 521 33.17 -44.61 -32.54
CA LYS A 521 31.95 -44.14 -31.86
C LYS A 521 32.13 -42.71 -31.37
N ALA A 522 31.05 -41.93 -31.42
CA ALA A 522 31.07 -40.59 -30.86
C ALA A 522 31.13 -40.65 -29.33
N VAL A 523 31.88 -39.75 -28.72
CA VAL A 523 32.03 -39.57 -27.27
C VAL A 523 31.90 -38.10 -26.94
N ILE A 524 31.07 -37.76 -25.95
CA ILE A 524 30.83 -36.39 -25.50
C ILE A 524 31.68 -36.10 -24.25
N ASP A 525 32.55 -35.11 -24.35
CA ASP A 525 33.20 -34.43 -23.22
C ASP A 525 32.15 -33.56 -22.50
N LYS A 526 31.72 -34.04 -21.32
CA LYS A 526 30.67 -33.39 -20.54
C LYS A 526 31.11 -32.06 -19.92
N ASP A 527 32.41 -31.87 -19.72
CA ASP A 527 32.95 -30.64 -19.11
C ASP A 527 32.99 -29.50 -20.14
N LYS A 528 33.14 -29.82 -21.42
CA LYS A 528 33.06 -28.85 -22.53
C LYS A 528 31.65 -28.63 -23.06
N CYS A 529 30.78 -29.63 -22.96
CA CYS A 529 29.45 -29.56 -23.57
C CYS A 529 28.56 -28.51 -22.90
N VAL A 530 28.15 -27.51 -23.68
CA VAL A 530 27.24 -26.44 -23.21
C VAL A 530 25.75 -26.79 -23.30
N SER A 531 25.42 -28.04 -23.67
CA SER A 531 24.03 -28.52 -23.79
C SER A 531 23.17 -27.70 -24.77
N CYS A 532 23.77 -27.25 -25.88
CA CYS A 532 23.08 -26.45 -26.90
C CYS A 532 22.24 -27.27 -27.89
N GLY A 533 22.39 -28.59 -27.93
CA GLY A 533 21.60 -29.47 -28.81
C GLY A 533 21.96 -29.43 -30.30
N TRP A 534 22.90 -28.60 -30.75
CA TRP A 534 23.28 -28.43 -32.17
C TRP A 534 23.73 -29.70 -32.90
N CYS A 535 24.12 -30.73 -32.15
CA CYS A 535 24.64 -31.98 -32.67
C CYS A 535 23.55 -33.05 -32.91
N ILE A 536 22.28 -32.73 -32.64
CA ILE A 536 21.10 -33.61 -32.76
C ILE A 536 20.39 -33.37 -34.09
#